data_AF-F2G7I0-F1
#
_entry.id   AF-F2G7I0-F1
#
_cell.length_a   1.000
_cell.length_b   1.000
_cell.length_c   1.000
_cell.angle_alpha   90.00
_cell.angle_beta   90.00
_cell.angle_gamma   90.00
#
_symmetry.space_group_name_H-M   'P 1'
#
loop_
_entity.id
_entity.type
_entity.pdbx_description
1 polymer ?
#
loop_
_entity_poly.entity_id
_entity_poly.type
_entity_poly.pdbx_seq_one_letter_code
_entity_poly.pdbx_strand_id
1 'polypeptide(L)'
;MAVLAGLSAVDWVVPFEEDTPQRVIARLLPDVLVKGGDYTIEEIAGGTEVMENGGQVKVLTFEDGVSTTGIIERITQNKLR
;
A
#
# COMPACT_ATOMS: atom_id res chain seq x y z
N MET A 1 6.63 7.40 11.26
CA MET A 1 7.32 6.94 10.04
C MET A 1 8.47 5.95 10.24
N ALA A 2 9.00 5.76 11.45
CA ALA A 2 10.20 4.93 11.67
C ALA A 2 10.10 3.48 11.15
N VAL A 3 8.93 2.84 11.25
CA VAL A 3 8.75 1.43 10.82
C VAL A 3 8.96 1.27 9.31
N LEU A 4 8.26 2.06 8.48
CA LEU A 4 8.39 1.97 7.02
C LEU A 4 9.78 2.39 6.53
N ALA A 5 10.35 3.45 7.12
CA ALA A 5 11.68 3.94 6.76
C ALA A 5 12.82 3.00 7.19
N GLY A 6 12.57 2.06 8.09
CA GLY A 6 13.55 1.05 8.50
C GLY A 6 13.64 -0.16 7.57
N LEU A 7 12.74 -0.27 6.58
CA LEU A 7 12.76 -1.36 5.60
C LEU A 7 13.86 -1.12 4.57
N SER A 8 14.73 -2.10 4.35
CA SER A 8 15.87 -1.98 3.43
C SER A 8 15.48 -1.75 1.97
N ALA A 9 14.24 -2.07 1.59
CA ALA A 9 13.70 -1.88 0.24
C ALA A 9 13.03 -0.52 0.03
N VAL A 10 13.04 0.38 1.03
CA VAL A 10 12.35 1.67 0.99
C VAL A 10 13.37 2.81 0.92
N ASP A 11 13.39 3.53 -0.20
CA ASP A 11 14.24 4.73 -0.37
C ASP A 11 13.60 5.99 0.25
N TRP A 12 12.28 6.15 0.09
CA TRP A 12 11.56 7.34 0.50
C TRP A 12 10.20 7.00 1.12
N VAL A 13 9.81 7.81 2.10
CA VAL A 13 8.48 7.74 2.72
C VAL A 13 7.88 9.13 2.72
N VAL A 14 6.71 9.28 2.08
CA VAL A 14 6.03 10.57 1.96
C VAL A 14 4.71 10.50 2.73
N PRO A 15 4.54 11.28 3.82
CA PRO A 15 3.27 11.35 4.53
C PRO A 15 2.24 12.18 3.73
N PHE A 16 0.96 11.85 3.90
CA PHE A 16 -0.18 12.61 3.42
C PHE A 16 -1.28 12.57 4.49
N GLU A 17 -2.16 13.58 4.50
CA GLU A 17 -3.22 13.72 5.51
C GLU A 17 -4.63 13.51 4.94
N GLU A 18 -4.74 13.48 3.61
CA GLU A 18 -5.99 13.20 2.91
C GLU A 18 -6.44 11.74 3.06
N ASP A 19 -7.74 11.48 2.86
CA ASP A 19 -8.30 10.13 2.89
C ASP A 19 -7.67 9.20 1.82
N THR A 20 -7.17 9.76 0.73
CA THR A 20 -6.50 9.01 -0.34
C THR A 20 -5.17 9.66 -0.72
N PRO A 21 -4.18 8.87 -1.18
CA PRO A 21 -2.90 9.39 -1.65
C PRO A 21 -2.97 10.01 -3.05
N GLN A 22 -4.15 10.14 -3.66
CA GLN A 22 -4.30 10.55 -5.06
C GLN A 22 -3.54 11.85 -5.37
N ARG A 23 -3.66 12.87 -4.50
CA ARG A 23 -3.00 14.16 -4.70
C ARG A 23 -1.48 14.02 -4.77
N VAL A 24 -0.87 13.23 -3.89
CA VAL A 24 0.59 13.07 -3.88
C VAL A 24 1.05 12.20 -5.06
N ILE A 25 0.29 11.17 -5.41
CA ILE A 25 0.57 10.31 -6.57
C ILE A 25 0.48 11.12 -7.87
N ALA A 26 -0.56 11.92 -8.06
CA ALA A 26 -0.74 12.77 -9.24
C ALA A 26 0.34 13.86 -9.38
N ARG A 27 1.02 14.20 -8.28
CA ARG A 27 2.16 15.13 -8.29
C ARG A 27 3.49 14.44 -8.59
N LEU A 28 3.67 13.20 -8.10
CA LEU A 28 4.89 12.43 -8.29
C LEU A 28 4.93 11.69 -9.64
N LEU A 29 3.77 11.28 -10.14
CA LEU A 29 3.58 10.52 -11.38
C LEU A 29 4.57 9.37 -11.55
N PRO A 30 4.56 8.37 -10.64
CA PRO A 30 5.49 7.25 -10.69
C PRO A 30 5.32 6.43 -11.98
N ASP A 31 6.39 5.82 -12.47
CA ASP A 31 6.34 4.92 -13.62
C ASP A 31 5.53 3.64 -13.33
N VAL A 32 5.51 3.20 -12.07
CA VAL A 32 4.75 2.02 -11.62
C VAL A 32 4.08 2.32 -10.28
N LEU A 33 2.76 2.19 -10.23
CA LEU A 33 1.94 2.25 -9.02
C LEU A 33 1.48 0.84 -8.64
N VAL A 34 1.75 0.41 -7.41
CA VAL A 34 1.42 -0.93 -6.93
C VAL A 34 0.49 -0.87 -5.74
N LYS A 35 -0.56 -1.70 -5.75
CA LYS A 35 -1.41 -1.94 -4.59
C LYS A 35 -1.57 -3.44 -4.35
N GLY A 36 -1.47 -3.87 -3.09
CA GLY A 36 -1.77 -5.24 -2.70
C GLY A 36 -3.25 -5.41 -2.35
N GLY A 37 -3.84 -6.52 -2.78
CA GLY A 37 -5.16 -7.00 -2.39
C GLY A 37 -6.14 -7.18 -3.54
N ASP A 38 -7.43 -7.18 -3.22
CA ASP A 38 -8.51 -7.56 -4.14
C ASP A 38 -9.09 -6.36 -4.91
N TYR A 39 -8.26 -5.37 -5.21
CA TYR A 39 -8.67 -4.14 -5.89
C TYR A 39 -8.74 -4.33 -7.41
N THR A 40 -9.70 -3.68 -8.07
CA THR A 40 -9.57 -3.44 -9.50
C THR A 40 -8.64 -2.25 -9.77
N ILE A 41 -8.10 -2.15 -10.98
CA ILE A 41 -7.18 -1.06 -11.35
C ILE A 41 -7.86 0.30 -11.19
N GLU A 42 -9.16 0.37 -11.49
CA GLU A 42 -9.99 1.57 -11.45
C GLU A 42 -10.27 2.05 -10.01
N GLU A 43 -10.12 1.18 -9.01
CA GLU A 43 -10.32 1.50 -7.59
C GLU A 43 -9.06 2.12 -6.94
N ILE A 44 -7.93 2.10 -7.64
CA ILE A 44 -6.66 2.59 -7.09
C ILE A 44 -6.57 4.11 -7.24
N ALA A 45 -6.60 4.80 -6.10
CA ALA A 45 -6.39 6.25 -6.01
C ALA A 45 -5.08 6.67 -6.70
N GLY A 46 -5.17 7.59 -7.66
CA GLY A 46 -4.03 8.06 -8.46
C GLY A 46 -3.68 7.17 -9.66
N GLY A 47 -4.39 6.06 -9.86
CA GLY A 47 -4.13 5.11 -10.95
C GLY A 47 -4.37 5.70 -12.33
N THR A 48 -5.46 6.44 -12.51
CA THR A 48 -5.80 7.11 -13.78
C THR A 48 -4.69 8.08 -14.19
N GLU A 49 -4.25 8.94 -13.27
CA GLU A 49 -3.21 9.94 -13.53
C GLU A 49 -1.88 9.30 -13.92
N VAL A 50 -1.53 8.17 -13.28
CA VAL A 50 -0.33 7.40 -13.62
C VAL A 50 -0.44 6.80 -15.02
N MET A 51 -1.57 6.18 -15.37
CA MET A 51 -1.78 5.56 -16.69
C MET A 51 -1.82 6.60 -17.81
N GLU A 52 -2.49 7.74 -17.59
CA GLU A 52 -2.53 8.85 -18.55
C GLU A 52 -1.14 9.46 -18.78
N ASN A 53 -0.26 9.42 -17.77
CA ASN A 53 1.15 9.81 -17.89
C ASN A 53 2.06 8.69 -18.47
N GLY A 54 1.49 7.57 -18.93
CA GLY A 54 2.23 6.46 -19.54
C GLY A 54 2.84 5.46 -18.56
N GLY A 55 2.53 5.57 -17.27
CA GLY A 55 2.93 4.61 -16.24
C GLY A 55 2.03 3.37 -16.20
N GLN A 56 2.33 2.46 -15.27
CA GLN A 56 1.60 1.20 -15.09
C GLN A 56 1.00 1.10 -13.70
N VAL A 57 -0.20 0.51 -13.61
CA VAL A 57 -0.83 0.16 -12.34
C VAL A 57 -0.84 -1.36 -12.20
N LYS A 58 -0.38 -1.87 -11.04
CA LYS A 58 -0.30 -3.31 -10.76
C LYS A 58 -0.99 -3.65 -9.45
N VAL A 59 -1.78 -4.72 -9.48
CA VAL A 59 -2.41 -5.31 -8.31
C VAL A 59 -1.66 -6.58 -7.96
N LEU A 60 -1.17 -6.69 -6.72
CA LEU A 60 -0.52 -7.89 -6.20
C LEU A 60 -1.48 -8.66 -5.31
N THR A 61 -1.44 -9.99 -5.41
CA THR A 61 -2.19 -10.88 -4.50
C THR A 61 -1.62 -10.83 -3.09
N PHE A 62 -2.46 -11.06 -2.09
CA PHE A 62 -2.00 -11.22 -0.71
C PHE A 62 -1.15 -12.48 -0.54
N GLU A 63 -0.23 -12.43 0.44
CA GLU A 63 0.52 -13.60 0.90
C GLU A 63 -0.25 -14.24 2.07
N ASP A 64 -0.52 -15.54 1.96
CA ASP A 64 -1.26 -16.26 2.98
C ASP A 64 -0.50 -16.32 4.32
N GLY A 65 -1.24 -16.17 5.42
CA GLY A 65 -0.70 -16.32 6.78
C GLY A 65 0.02 -15.09 7.34
N VAL A 66 0.10 -13.97 6.61
CA VAL A 66 0.71 -12.72 7.06
C VAL A 66 -0.33 -11.60 7.09
N SER A 67 -0.97 -11.38 8.24
CA SER A 67 -1.92 -10.28 8.42
C SER A 67 -1.87 -9.70 9.84
N THR A 68 -2.14 -8.39 9.95
CA THR A 68 -2.26 -7.71 11.26
C THR A 68 -3.36 -8.36 12.11
N THR A 69 -4.48 -8.71 11.49
CA THR A 69 -5.58 -9.43 12.17
C THR A 69 -5.10 -10.75 12.75
N GLY A 70 -4.37 -11.57 11.97
CA GLY A 70 -3.82 -12.84 12.44
C GLY A 70 -2.80 -12.67 13.58
N ILE A 71 -2.00 -11.60 13.55
CA ILE A 71 -1.10 -11.26 14.66
C ILE A 71 -1.90 -10.91 15.92
N ILE A 72 -2.94 -10.07 15.81
CA ILE A 72 -3.79 -9.67 16.94
C ILE A 72 -4.49 -10.90 17.53
N GLU A 73 -5.10 -11.74 16.70
CA GLU A 73 -5.76 -12.98 17.12
C GLU A 73 -4.79 -13.91 17.85
N ARG A 74 -3.56 -14.05 17.35
CA ARG A 74 -2.53 -14.85 18.03
C ARG A 74 -2.15 -14.29 19.39
N ILE A 75 -2.12 -12.97 19.54
CA ILE A 75 -1.84 -12.29 20.81
C ILE A 75 -3.02 -12.46 21.77
N THR A 76 -4.27 -12.35 21.31
CA THR A 76 -5.46 -12.41 22.16
C THR A 76 -5.85 -13.84 22.54
N GLN A 77 -5.71 -14.81 21.63
CA GLN A 77 -6.01 -16.22 21.92
C GLN A 77 -4.95 -16.89 22.81
N ASN A 78 -3.70 -16.43 22.80
CA ASN A 78 -2.68 -16.92 23.73
C ASN A 78 -2.81 -16.36 25.16
N LYS A 79 -3.72 -15.41 25.43
CA LYS A 79 -3.90 -14.79 26.76
C LYS A 79 -4.81 -15.58 27.74
N LEU A 80 -5.25 -16.78 27.39
CA LEU A 80 -6.13 -17.63 28.23
C LEU A 80 -5.47 -18.93 28.72
N ARG A 81 -4.13 -18.94 28.89
CA ARG A 81 -3.44 -19.99 29.65
C ARG A 81 -2.75 -19.41 30.87
#